data_AF-A0A6C0B8V7-F1
#
_entry.id   AF-A0A6C0B8V7-F1
#
_cell.length_a   1.000
_cell.length_b   1.000
_cell.length_c   1.000
_cell.angle_alpha   90.00
_cell.angle_beta   90.00
_cell.angle_gamma   90.00
#
_symmetry.space_group_name_H-M   'P 1'
#
loop_
_entity.id
_entity.type
_entity.pdbx_description
1 polymer ?
#
loop_
_entity_poly.entity_id
_entity_poly.type
_entity_poly.pdbx_seq_one_letter_code
_entity_poly.pdbx_strand_id
1 'polypeptide(L)'
;MNLSISNRFKRFEDIYQRHSLEKYFGLKHNYDVFKFVPQKTDINKLTLDIQVVKNHYHDFNYLPSDISNIISEYLQEYIYICVEITFPSDYPFKPPMYTLLSTKYNIVKFPISIDRYYATIVDNHNLQYKREWTPAMDIDKDILYFICRINHFEYLL
;
A
#
# COMPACT_ATOMS: atom_id res chain seq x y z
N MET A 1 20.17 -0.64 21.20
CA MET A 1 18.83 -1.07 20.73
C MET A 1 17.80 -0.22 21.46
N ASN A 2 16.95 0.52 20.74
CA ASN A 2 15.83 1.21 21.39
C ASN A 2 14.75 0.15 21.63
N LEU A 3 14.65 -0.36 22.87
CA LEU A 3 13.72 -1.43 23.26
C LEU A 3 12.26 -1.12 22.87
N SER A 4 11.91 0.17 22.77
CA SER A 4 10.59 0.66 22.37
C SER A 4 10.22 0.30 20.92
N ILE A 5 11.14 0.50 19.97
CA ILE A 5 10.95 0.16 18.54
C ILE A 5 10.72 -1.34 18.43
N SER A 6 11.61 -2.12 19.05
CA SER A 6 11.56 -3.58 18.97
C SER A 6 10.26 -4.15 19.51
N ASN A 7 9.71 -3.61 20.61
CA ASN A 7 8.48 -4.13 21.20
C ASN A 7 7.22 -3.75 20.41
N ARG A 8 7.13 -2.51 19.92
CA ARG A 8 5.99 -2.06 19.09
C ARG A 8 5.99 -2.72 17.72
N PHE A 9 7.17 -2.88 17.13
CA PHE A 9 7.32 -3.56 15.85
C PHE A 9 7.05 -5.05 15.99
N LYS A 10 7.58 -5.71 17.03
CA LYS A 10 7.25 -7.11 17.31
C LYS A 10 5.76 -7.32 17.53
N ARG A 11 5.08 -6.41 18.24
CA ARG A 11 3.61 -6.43 18.37
C ARG A 11 2.95 -6.36 16.99
N PHE A 12 3.39 -5.46 16.12
CA PHE A 12 2.88 -5.36 14.75
C PHE A 12 3.14 -6.64 13.94
N GLU A 13 4.36 -7.20 13.98
CA GLU A 13 4.74 -8.47 13.35
C GLU A 13 3.87 -9.63 13.83
N ASP A 14 3.70 -9.78 15.15
CA ASP A 14 2.88 -10.84 15.75
C ASP A 14 1.40 -10.73 15.34
N ILE A 15 0.93 -9.51 15.05
CA ILE A 15 -0.46 -9.23 14.64
C ILE A 15 -0.70 -9.60 13.17
N TYR A 16 0.18 -9.20 12.24
CA TYR A 16 -0.04 -9.46 10.81
C TYR A 16 0.42 -10.86 10.37
N GLN A 17 1.27 -11.57 11.15
CA GLN A 17 1.69 -12.94 10.83
C GLN A 17 0.53 -13.96 10.72
N ARG A 18 -0.71 -13.55 11.03
CA ARG A 18 -1.90 -14.41 10.92
C ARG A 18 -2.82 -14.07 9.75
N HIS A 19 -2.75 -12.86 9.16
CA HIS A 19 -3.66 -12.38 8.10
C HIS A 19 -3.03 -11.28 7.21
N SER A 20 -3.52 -11.09 5.98
CA SER A 20 -3.17 -9.89 5.19
C SER A 20 -3.66 -8.62 5.90
N LEU A 21 -3.01 -7.46 5.69
CA LEU A 21 -3.44 -6.23 6.34
C LEU A 21 -4.87 -5.86 5.91
N GLU A 22 -5.29 -6.18 4.68
CA GLU A 22 -6.70 -5.97 4.28
C GLU A 22 -7.66 -6.75 5.17
N LYS A 23 -7.35 -8.03 5.45
CA LYS A 23 -8.17 -8.87 6.31
C LYS A 23 -8.15 -8.40 7.76
N TYR A 24 -6.99 -7.97 8.26
CA TYR A 24 -6.86 -7.43 9.62
C TYR A 24 -7.68 -6.16 9.81
N PHE A 25 -7.62 -5.24 8.85
CA PHE A 25 -8.35 -3.97 8.91
C PHE A 25 -9.79 -4.06 8.39
N GLY A 26 -10.22 -5.23 7.91
CA GLY A 26 -11.57 -5.43 7.36
C GLY A 26 -11.84 -4.61 6.10
N LEU A 27 -10.80 -4.34 5.30
CA LEU A 27 -10.94 -3.59 4.05
C LEU A 27 -11.72 -4.43 3.03
N LYS A 28 -12.91 -3.96 2.65
CA LYS A 28 -13.70 -4.54 1.56
C LYS A 28 -13.31 -3.86 0.25
N HIS A 29 -13.20 -4.64 -0.81
CA HIS A 29 -12.87 -4.13 -2.14
C HIS A 29 -13.55 -4.94 -3.24
N ASN A 30 -13.73 -4.30 -4.39
CA ASN A 30 -14.26 -4.92 -5.61
C ASN A 30 -13.15 -5.42 -6.56
N TYR A 31 -11.90 -5.47 -6.09
CA TYR A 31 -10.77 -5.98 -6.88
C TYR A 31 -10.60 -7.49 -6.75
N ASP A 32 -10.09 -8.11 -7.82
CA ASP A 32 -9.69 -9.51 -7.84
C ASP A 32 -8.48 -9.76 -6.95
N VAL A 33 -7.52 -8.83 -6.95
CA VAL A 33 -6.38 -8.85 -6.04
C VAL A 33 -6.26 -7.49 -5.36
N PHE A 34 -6.21 -7.48 -4.03
CA PHE A 34 -5.92 -6.32 -3.21
C PHE A 34 -5.05 -6.80 -2.06
N LYS A 35 -3.78 -6.41 -2.04
CA LYS A 35 -2.79 -6.92 -1.09
C LYS A 35 -1.91 -5.81 -0.54
N PHE A 36 -1.68 -5.86 0.77
CA PHE A 36 -0.74 -5.03 1.52
C PHE A 36 0.18 -5.96 2.29
N VAL A 37 1.41 -6.06 1.83
CA VAL A 37 2.40 -7.00 2.34
C VAL A 37 3.53 -6.21 3.02
N PRO A 38 3.55 -6.15 4.36
CA PRO A 38 4.67 -5.60 5.09
C PRO A 38 5.88 -6.54 5.02
N GLN A 39 7.05 -6.00 4.73
CA GLN A 39 8.32 -6.71 4.67
C GLN A 39 9.39 -5.95 5.42
N LYS A 40 9.99 -6.57 6.44
CA LYS A 40 11.13 -5.98 7.14
C LYS A 40 12.37 -6.05 6.24
N THR A 41 12.88 -4.89 5.85
CA THR A 41 14.07 -4.78 4.98
C THR A 41 15.34 -4.46 5.77
N ASP A 42 15.21 -3.80 6.91
CA ASP A 42 16.31 -3.48 7.82
C ASP A 42 15.78 -3.37 9.27
N ILE A 43 16.67 -3.20 10.23
CA ILE A 43 16.38 -2.97 11.65
C ILE A 43 15.44 -1.78 11.85
N ASN A 44 15.61 -0.72 11.05
CA ASN A 44 14.84 0.51 11.14
C ASN A 44 13.99 0.78 9.89
N LYS A 45 13.78 -0.24 9.04
CA LYS A 45 13.05 -0.08 7.77
C LYS A 45 12.01 -1.16 7.59
N LEU A 46 10.83 -0.73 7.17
CA LEU A 46 9.72 -1.58 6.78
C LEU A 46 9.28 -1.17 5.38
N THR A 47 9.22 -2.11 4.46
CA THR A 47 8.62 -1.90 3.14
C THR A 47 7.18 -2.38 3.15
N LEU A 48 6.29 -1.62 2.53
CA LEU A 48 4.90 -1.97 2.30
C LEU A 48 4.70 -2.11 0.80
N ASP A 49 4.56 -3.36 0.36
CA ASP A 49 4.20 -3.68 -1.01
C ASP A 49 2.68 -3.71 -1.15
N ILE A 50 2.18 -2.94 -2.10
CA ILE A 50 0.75 -2.77 -2.34
C ILE A 50 0.47 -3.23 -3.77
N GLN A 51 -0.42 -4.20 -3.92
CA GLN A 51 -0.82 -4.75 -5.20
C GLN A 51 -2.33 -4.65 -5.35
N VAL A 52 -2.76 -4.04 -6.44
CA VAL A 52 -4.16 -4.00 -6.84
C VAL A 52 -4.26 -4.46 -8.29
N VAL A 53 -5.13 -5.44 -8.54
CA VAL A 53 -5.42 -5.97 -9.88
C VAL A 53 -6.93 -6.00 -10.06
N LYS A 54 -7.39 -5.46 -11.19
CA LYS A 54 -8.78 -5.47 -11.62
C LYS A 54 -8.90 -6.16 -12.97
N ASN A 55 -9.68 -7.22 -12.99
CA ASN A 55 -10.04 -7.94 -14.20
C ASN A 55 -11.24 -7.25 -14.83
N HIS A 56 -11.12 -6.92 -16.11
CA HIS A 56 -12.24 -6.51 -16.93
C HIS A 56 -12.64 -7.67 -17.81
N TYR A 57 -13.90 -8.09 -17.71
CA TYR A 57 -14.43 -9.03 -18.70
C TYR A 57 -14.63 -8.26 -20.00
N HIS A 58 -13.92 -8.69 -21.04
CA HIS A 58 -14.08 -8.14 -22.38
C HIS A 58 -14.88 -9.11 -23.23
N ASP A 59 -16.11 -8.73 -23.56
CA ASP A 59 -16.90 -9.47 -24.52
C ASP A 59 -16.47 -9.09 -25.94
N PHE A 60 -15.70 -9.97 -26.56
CA PHE A 60 -15.37 -9.85 -27.98
C PHE A 60 -16.44 -10.61 -28.78
N ASN A 61 -17.47 -9.89 -29.21
CA ASN A 61 -18.65 -10.43 -29.92
C ASN A 61 -18.35 -11.35 -31.13
N TYR A 62 -17.11 -11.39 -31.62
CA TYR A 62 -16.68 -12.17 -32.79
C TYR A 62 -15.71 -13.31 -32.44
N LEU A 63 -15.35 -13.49 -31.18
CA LEU A 63 -14.42 -14.51 -30.72
C LEU A 63 -15.17 -15.56 -29.88
N PRO A 64 -14.79 -16.85 -29.98
CA PRO A 64 -15.26 -17.85 -29.03
C PRO A 64 -14.96 -17.44 -27.59
N SER A 65 -15.86 -17.78 -26.65
CA SER A 65 -15.73 -17.42 -25.23
C SER A 65 -14.37 -17.78 -24.63
N ASP A 66 -13.81 -18.92 -25.02
CA ASP A 66 -12.54 -19.41 -24.49
C ASP A 66 -11.37 -18.52 -24.92
N ILE A 67 -11.41 -18.01 -26.16
CA ILE A 67 -10.42 -17.07 -26.69
C ILE A 67 -10.61 -15.70 -26.03
N SER A 68 -11.84 -15.23 -25.88
CA SER A 68 -12.16 -13.99 -25.17
C SER A 68 -11.68 -14.01 -23.72
N ASN A 69 -11.81 -15.15 -23.03
CA ASN A 69 -11.30 -15.36 -21.67
C ASN A 69 -9.77 -15.27 -21.64
N ILE A 70 -9.08 -15.99 -22.52
CA ILE A 70 -7.62 -15.95 -22.62
C ILE A 70 -7.14 -14.52 -22.89
N ILE A 71 -7.76 -13.80 -23.82
CA ILE A 71 -7.40 -12.40 -24.12
C ILE A 71 -7.65 -11.50 -22.91
N SER A 72 -8.77 -11.69 -22.20
CA SER A 72 -9.11 -10.91 -21.01
C SER A 72 -8.08 -11.10 -19.88
N GLU A 73 -7.43 -12.27 -19.78
CA GLU A 73 -6.32 -12.49 -18.84
C GLU A 73 -5.09 -11.60 -19.13
N TYR A 74 -4.90 -11.13 -20.36
CA TYR A 74 -3.81 -10.20 -20.71
C TYR A 74 -4.20 -8.72 -20.57
N LEU A 75 -5.49 -8.43 -20.41
CA LEU A 75 -6.03 -7.07 -20.34
C LEU A 75 -6.27 -6.60 -18.89
N GLN A 76 -5.75 -7.33 -17.91
CA GLN A 76 -5.87 -6.98 -16.49
C GLN A 76 -5.23 -5.61 -16.24
N GLU A 77 -5.96 -4.72 -15.59
CA GLU A 77 -5.40 -3.45 -15.14
C GLU A 77 -4.80 -3.64 -13.74
N TYR A 78 -3.60 -3.11 -13.53
CA TYR A 78 -2.90 -3.25 -12.26
C TYR A 78 -2.20 -1.98 -11.82
N ILE A 79 -2.05 -1.87 -10.49
CA ILE A 79 -1.18 -0.92 -9.81
C ILE A 79 -0.38 -1.69 -8.76
N TYR A 80 0.94 -1.55 -8.84
CA TYR A 80 1.88 -1.95 -7.80
C TYR A 80 2.53 -0.69 -7.24
N ILE A 81 2.57 -0.57 -5.92
CA ILE A 81 3.21 0.54 -5.21
C ILE A 81 4.08 -0.04 -4.12
N CYS A 82 5.31 0.45 -4.02
CA CYS A 82 6.26 0.06 -2.98
C CYS A 82 6.61 1.30 -2.15
N VAL A 83 6.31 1.25 -0.86
CA VAL A 83 6.56 2.35 0.09
C VAL A 83 7.48 1.88 1.19
N GLU A 84 8.56 2.61 1.47
CA GLU A 84 9.44 2.36 2.61
C GLU A 84 9.06 3.27 3.78
N ILE A 85 9.03 2.69 4.98
CA ILE A 85 8.84 3.36 6.26
C ILE A 85 10.16 3.29 7.00
N THR A 86 10.79 4.44 7.21
CA THR A 86 12.06 4.57 7.94
C THR A 86 11.81 5.11 9.34
N PHE A 87 12.24 4.35 10.35
CA PHE A 87 12.14 4.75 11.75
C PHE A 87 13.39 5.53 12.17
N PRO A 88 13.25 6.76 12.72
CA PRO A 88 14.39 7.52 13.20
C PRO A 88 14.96 6.90 14.48
N SER A 89 16.22 7.19 14.79
CA SER A 89 16.92 6.64 15.96
C SER A 89 16.27 7.01 17.30
N ASP A 90 15.60 8.16 17.35
CA ASP A 90 14.87 8.70 18.50
C ASP A 90 13.36 8.40 18.45
N TYR A 91 12.91 7.45 17.65
CA TYR A 91 11.54 6.94 17.72
C TYR A 91 11.22 6.41 19.14
N PRO A 92 10.04 6.71 19.71
CA PRO A 92 8.86 7.32 19.09
C PRO A 92 8.77 8.85 19.24
N PHE A 93 9.83 9.56 19.63
CA PHE A 93 9.79 11.02 19.80
C PHE A 93 9.79 11.79 18.48
N LYS A 94 10.31 11.17 17.41
CA LYS A 94 10.12 11.64 16.03
C LYS A 94 9.25 10.65 15.23
N PRO A 95 8.43 11.15 14.31
CA PRO A 95 7.61 10.30 13.46
C PRO A 95 8.48 9.44 12.53
N PRO A 96 7.97 8.26 12.11
CA PRO A 96 8.53 7.55 10.98
C PRO A 96 8.40 8.39 9.71
N MET A 97 9.27 8.14 8.73
CA MET A 97 9.23 8.81 7.43
C MET A 97 8.88 7.80 6.35
N TYR A 98 7.87 8.12 5.55
CA TYR A 98 7.41 7.32 4.42
C TYR A 98 8.08 7.80 3.13
N THR A 99 8.50 6.86 2.28
CA THR A 99 9.15 7.15 1.00
C THR A 99 8.56 6.27 -0.09
N LEU A 100 8.10 6.87 -1.19
CA LEU A 100 7.71 6.10 -2.37
C LEU A 100 8.96 5.57 -3.06
N LEU A 101 9.14 4.25 -3.09
CA LEU A 101 10.29 3.62 -3.74
C LEU A 101 10.04 3.39 -5.23
N SER A 102 8.85 2.87 -5.58
CA SER A 102 8.48 2.64 -6.97
C SER A 102 6.98 2.53 -7.16
N THR A 103 6.54 2.79 -8.38
CA THR A 103 5.23 2.34 -8.87
C THR A 103 5.40 1.55 -10.16
N LYS A 104 4.53 0.58 -10.40
CA LYS A 104 4.40 -0.12 -11.68
C LYS A 104 2.93 -0.27 -12.00
N TYR A 105 2.51 0.16 -13.17
CA TYR A 105 1.11 0.15 -13.57
C TYR A 105 1.00 0.02 -15.08
N ASN A 106 -0.15 -0.44 -15.57
CA ASN A 106 -0.46 -0.50 -17.01
C ASN A 106 -1.73 0.28 -17.37
N ILE A 107 -2.20 1.17 -16.48
CA ILE A 107 -3.36 2.03 -16.70
C ILE A 107 -2.96 3.20 -17.60
N VAL A 108 -3.76 3.48 -18.62
CA VAL A 108 -3.51 4.52 -19.62
C VAL A 108 -4.32 5.81 -19.37
N LYS A 109 -5.35 5.76 -18.52
CA LYS A 109 -6.44 6.77 -18.48
C LYS A 109 -6.28 7.90 -17.45
N PHE A 110 -5.10 8.14 -16.87
CA PHE A 110 -4.96 9.16 -15.83
C PHE A 110 -4.26 10.45 -16.32
N PRO A 111 -4.85 11.65 -16.09
CA PRO A 111 -4.30 12.92 -16.60
C PRO A 111 -3.01 13.36 -15.88
N ILE A 112 -2.71 12.75 -14.73
CA ILE A 112 -1.51 12.97 -13.93
C ILE A 112 -0.77 11.63 -13.86
N SER A 113 0.57 11.64 -13.89
CA SER A 113 1.31 10.39 -13.72
C SER A 113 0.98 9.76 -12.35
N ILE A 114 0.76 8.45 -12.36
CA ILE A 114 0.46 7.68 -11.15
C ILE A 114 1.60 7.84 -10.12
N ASP A 115 2.85 7.91 -10.59
CA ASP A 115 4.02 8.19 -9.76
C ASP A 115 3.88 9.51 -8.99
N ARG A 116 3.51 10.59 -9.68
CA ARG A 116 3.37 11.92 -9.06
C ARG A 116 2.19 11.96 -8.11
N TYR A 117 1.10 11.29 -8.46
CA TYR A 117 -0.08 11.17 -7.61
C TYR A 117 0.27 10.52 -6.26
N TYR A 118 0.91 9.35 -6.28
CA TYR A 118 1.28 8.65 -5.05
C TYR A 118 2.42 9.31 -4.28
N ALA A 119 3.37 9.95 -4.97
CA ALA A 119 4.40 10.75 -4.30
C ALA A 119 3.74 11.88 -3.49
N THR A 120 2.72 12.54 -4.04
CA THR A 120 1.96 13.59 -3.35
C THR A 120 1.24 13.06 -2.10
N ILE A 121 0.66 11.85 -2.17
CA ILE A 121 0.02 11.21 -1.01
C ILE A 121 1.04 10.96 0.11
N VAL A 122 2.21 10.42 -0.24
CA VAL A 122 3.31 10.15 0.71
C VAL A 122 3.81 11.47 1.33
N ASP A 123 4.05 12.49 0.52
CA ASP A 123 4.50 13.81 0.99
C ASP A 123 3.49 14.44 1.95
N ASN A 124 2.20 14.39 1.61
CA ASN A 124 1.13 14.92 2.47
C ASN A 124 1.02 14.15 3.79
N HIS A 125 1.20 12.83 3.76
CA HIS A 125 1.23 12.02 4.98
C HIS A 125 2.40 12.43 5.89
N ASN A 126 3.61 12.52 5.34
CA ASN A 126 4.80 12.98 6.08
C ASN A 126 4.63 14.40 6.64
N LEU A 127 4.09 15.33 5.84
CA LEU A 127 3.85 16.72 6.25
C LEU A 127 2.86 16.82 7.41
N GLN A 128 1.81 16.01 7.39
CA GLN A 128 0.86 15.95 8.49
C GLN A 128 1.51 15.40 9.76
N TYR A 129 2.22 14.27 9.66
CA TYR A 129 2.82 13.61 10.82
C TYR A 129 3.95 14.42 11.42
N LYS A 130 4.64 15.25 10.63
CA LYS A 130 5.59 16.25 11.16
C LYS A 130 4.94 17.22 12.15
N ARG A 131 3.63 17.47 12.06
CA ARG A 131 2.89 18.41 12.92
C ARG A 131 2.11 17.72 14.03
N GLU A 132 1.53 16.56 13.73
CA GLU A 132 0.54 15.91 14.60
C GLU A 132 1.10 14.71 15.37
N TRP A 133 2.29 14.22 15.02
CA TRP A 133 2.85 13.04 15.66
C TRP A 133 3.10 13.27 17.15
N THR A 134 2.68 12.28 17.94
CA THR A 134 3.03 12.20 19.34
C THR A 134 3.56 10.80 19.67
N PRO A 135 4.44 10.66 20.68
CA PRO A 135 4.94 9.34 21.11
C PRO A 135 3.86 8.35 21.54
N ALA A 136 2.66 8.85 21.87
CA ALA A 136 1.50 8.06 22.25
C ALA A 136 0.81 7.39 21.06
N MET A 137 1.09 7.82 19.82
CA MET A 137 0.54 7.19 18.62
C MET A 137 1.17 5.82 18.40
N ASP A 138 0.34 4.86 18.01
CA ASP A 138 0.75 3.50 17.68
C ASP A 138 1.06 3.39 16.18
N ILE A 139 2.08 2.62 15.83
CA ILE A 139 2.50 2.41 14.43
C ILE A 139 1.46 1.65 13.59
N ASP A 140 0.67 0.78 14.23
CA ASP A 140 -0.40 0.04 13.57
C ASP A 140 -1.51 0.97 13.06
N LYS A 141 -1.90 1.97 13.86
CA LYS A 141 -2.85 3.01 13.49
C LYS A 141 -2.31 3.95 12.42
N ASP A 142 -1.02 4.27 12.49
CA ASP A 142 -0.35 5.09 11.49
C ASP A 142 -0.36 4.39 10.11
N ILE A 143 0.09 3.13 10.07
CA ILE A 143 0.04 2.30 8.86
C ILE A 143 -1.40 2.18 8.34
N LEU A 144 -2.39 1.93 9.20
CA LEU A 144 -3.81 1.91 8.80
C LEU A 144 -4.24 3.23 8.16
N TYR A 145 -3.89 4.34 8.80
CA TYR A 145 -4.26 5.67 8.32
C TYR A 145 -3.62 5.97 6.96
N PHE A 146 -2.38 5.56 6.75
CA PHE A 146 -1.72 5.63 5.46
C PHE A 146 -2.44 4.78 4.41
N ILE A 147 -2.79 3.52 4.74
CA ILE A 147 -3.52 2.62 3.83
C ILE A 147 -4.86 3.23 3.40
N CYS A 148 -5.63 3.81 4.34
CA CYS A 148 -6.89 4.48 4.01
C CYS A 148 -6.71 5.64 3.01
N ARG A 149 -5.55 6.30 3.00
CA ARG A 149 -5.24 7.42 2.10
C ARG A 149 -4.69 6.99 0.76
N ILE A 150 -4.05 5.83 0.67
CA ILE A 150 -3.51 5.34 -0.59
C ILE A 150 -4.56 4.56 -1.39
N ASN A 151 -5.63 4.10 -0.73
CA ASN A 151 -6.71 3.29 -1.28
C ASN A 151 -7.72 4.07 -2.14
N HIS A 152 -7.25 4.79 -3.16
CA HIS A 152 -8.09 5.47 -4.15
C HIS A 152 -8.20 4.70 -5.47
N PHE A 153 -7.92 3.39 -5.46
CA PHE A 153 -7.75 2.62 -6.69
C PHE A 153 -9.03 2.50 -7.52
N GLU A 154 -10.24 2.68 -6.95
CA GLU A 154 -11.52 2.62 -7.69
C GLU A 154 -11.65 3.77 -8.69
N TYR A 155 -10.95 4.87 -8.44
CA TYR A 155 -10.89 6.01 -9.36
C TYR A 155 -9.81 5.86 -10.42
N LEU A 156 -8.89 4.90 -10.24
CA LEU A 156 -7.74 4.69 -11.11
C LEU A 156 -7.94 3.50 -12.05
N LEU A 157 -8.58 2.43 -11.57
CA LEU A 157 -8.90 1.16 -12.24
C LEU A 157 -10.41 1.06 -12.50
#